data_AF-A0A5E4QFC1-F1
#
_entry.id   AF-A0A5E4QFC1-F1
#
_cell.length_a   1.000
_cell.length_b   1.000
_cell.length_c   1.000
_cell.angle_alpha   90.00
_cell.angle_beta   90.00
_cell.angle_gamma   90.00
#
_symmetry.space_group_name_H-M   'P 1'
#
loop_
_entity.id
_entity.type
_entity.pdbx_description
1 polymer ?
#
loop_
_entity_poly.entity_id
_entity_poly.type
_entity_poly.pdbx_seq_one_letter_code
_entity_poly.pdbx_strand_id
1 'polypeptide(L)'
;METIKAPTIADTSKKAYKLSKRLGRGIPTITSAYGNICSCNRAKAIVFCRGCGYHCQGRIKLKCQQHPHVTFLFDIAQCPKCYTSVYLDEHRQG
;
A
#
# COMPACT_ATOMS: atom_id res chain seq x y z
N MET A 1 -6.24 -49.23 -22.09
CA MET A 1 -5.32 -48.10 -22.32
C MET A 1 -4.99 -47.51 -20.98
N GLU A 2 -3.72 -47.59 -20.63
CA GLU A 2 -3.16 -47.28 -19.32
C GLU A 2 -3.18 -45.76 -19.08
N THR A 3 -3.60 -45.34 -17.89
CA THR A 3 -3.38 -43.97 -17.42
C THR A 3 -2.24 -43.98 -16.42
N ILE A 4 -1.10 -43.43 -16.85
CA ILE A 4 0.03 -43.10 -15.99
C ILE A 4 -0.41 -41.95 -15.06
N LYS A 5 -0.28 -42.17 -13.75
CA LYS A 5 -0.50 -41.16 -12.70
C LYS A 5 0.73 -40.25 -12.58
N ALA A 6 0.50 -38.96 -12.31
CA ALA A 6 1.51 -38.06 -11.74
C ALA A 6 1.08 -37.66 -10.30
N PRO A 7 2.02 -37.56 -9.32
CA PRO A 7 1.68 -37.37 -7.91
C PRO A 7 1.71 -35.91 -7.41
N THR A 8 0.70 -35.62 -6.59
CA THR A 8 0.59 -34.80 -5.36
C THR A 8 1.68 -33.79 -4.95
N ILE A 9 1.25 -32.61 -4.51
CA ILE A 9 1.70 -32.01 -3.23
C ILE A 9 0.46 -31.71 -2.38
N ALA A 10 0.49 -32.22 -1.16
CA ALA A 10 -0.60 -32.29 -0.20
C ALA A 10 -0.76 -31.00 0.64
N ASP A 11 -2.01 -30.81 1.09
CA ASP A 11 -2.49 -30.36 2.41
C ASP A 11 -1.69 -29.30 3.19
N THR A 12 -2.32 -28.26 3.72
CA THR A 12 -3.14 -28.46 4.93
C THR A 12 -4.09 -27.28 5.23
N SER A 13 -5.38 -27.60 5.22
CA SER A 13 -6.35 -27.35 6.29
C SER A 13 -6.36 -26.01 7.05
N LYS A 14 -7.40 -25.23 6.73
CA LYS A 14 -7.96 -24.12 7.52
C LYS A 14 -8.13 -24.52 9.00
N LYS A 15 -7.51 -23.78 9.93
CA LYS A 15 -7.80 -23.89 11.37
C LYS A 15 -8.05 -22.51 11.96
N ALA A 16 -9.33 -22.18 12.13
CA ALA A 16 -9.76 -21.02 12.90
C ALA A 16 -9.45 -21.29 14.38
N TYR A 17 -8.53 -20.53 14.97
CA TYR A 17 -8.23 -20.60 16.39
C TYR A 17 -9.09 -19.59 17.15
N LYS A 18 -9.89 -20.06 18.11
CA LYS A 18 -10.55 -19.21 19.09
C LYS A 18 -9.50 -18.70 20.08
N LEU A 19 -9.23 -17.39 20.10
CA LEU A 19 -8.32 -16.79 21.07
C LEU A 19 -9.08 -16.45 22.36
N SER A 20 -8.98 -17.34 23.35
CA SER A 20 -9.41 -17.09 24.73
C SER A 20 -8.49 -16.09 25.43
N LYS A 21 -9.09 -15.21 26.25
CA LYS A 21 -8.44 -14.09 26.95
C LYS A 21 -7.44 -14.55 28.04
N ARG A 22 -6.38 -13.73 28.21
CA ARG A 22 -5.51 -13.49 29.41
C ARG A 22 -4.32 -14.46 29.63
N LEU A 23 -3.15 -14.10 30.17
CA LEU A 23 -2.39 -12.87 30.52
C LEU A 23 -0.97 -13.35 30.96
N GLY A 24 0.13 -12.68 30.59
CA GLY A 24 1.38 -12.71 31.39
C GLY A 24 2.74 -12.93 30.69
N ARG A 25 3.75 -12.19 31.21
CA ARG A 25 5.21 -12.21 31.04
C ARG A 25 5.81 -11.94 29.64
N GLY A 26 5.89 -10.65 29.32
CA GLY A 26 7.12 -10.09 28.75
C GLY A 26 7.49 -10.48 27.31
N ILE A 27 6.58 -11.07 26.55
CA ILE A 27 6.70 -11.11 25.09
C ILE A 27 6.15 -9.77 24.60
N PRO A 28 6.95 -8.89 23.97
CA PRO A 28 6.37 -7.76 23.28
C PRO A 28 5.39 -8.37 22.30
N THR A 29 4.10 -8.05 22.46
CA THR A 29 3.19 -8.17 21.33
C THR A 29 3.92 -7.46 20.20
N ILE A 30 4.23 -8.19 19.13
CA ILE A 30 4.49 -7.55 17.85
C ILE A 30 3.13 -6.96 17.47
N THR A 31 2.73 -5.89 18.18
CA THR A 31 1.82 -4.87 17.68
C THR A 31 2.49 -4.48 16.39
N SER A 32 1.90 -4.94 15.30
CA SER A 32 2.38 -4.82 13.93
C SER A 32 2.82 -3.39 13.63
N ALA A 33 4.04 -3.02 14.00
CA ALA A 33 4.57 -1.69 13.78
C ALA A 33 4.69 -1.39 12.27
N TYR A 34 4.61 -2.43 11.43
CA TYR A 34 4.79 -2.38 9.98
C TYR A 34 3.58 -2.85 9.16
N GLY A 35 2.40 -3.04 9.76
CA GLY A 35 1.29 -3.73 9.08
C GLY A 35 0.16 -2.88 8.50
N ASN A 36 0.03 -1.59 8.85
CA ASN A 36 -1.28 -0.91 8.72
C ASN A 36 -1.20 0.62 8.63
N ILE A 37 -0.20 1.20 7.95
CA ILE A 37 -0.16 2.66 7.79
C ILE A 37 -1.05 3.06 6.61
N CYS A 38 -2.21 3.64 6.92
CA CYS A 38 -3.12 4.20 5.92
C CYS A 38 -2.50 5.45 5.26
N SER A 39 -2.32 5.43 3.94
CA SER A 39 -1.83 6.60 3.19
C SER A 39 -2.96 7.49 2.65
N CYS A 40 -4.23 7.18 2.97
CA CYS A 40 -5.40 7.91 2.48
C CYS A 40 -5.49 9.33 3.04
N ASN A 41 -5.27 9.50 4.35
CA ASN A 41 -5.45 10.76 5.07
C ASN A 41 -4.18 11.63 5.10
N ARG A 42 -3.31 11.52 4.09
CA ARG A 42 -2.13 12.39 3.96
C ARG A 42 -2.54 13.86 3.78
N ALA A 43 -1.82 14.79 4.41
CA ALA A 43 -2.02 16.22 4.20
C ALA A 43 -1.86 16.59 2.71
N LYS A 44 -2.56 17.64 2.28
CA LYS A 44 -2.38 18.22 0.95
C LYS A 44 -0.93 18.73 0.82
N ALA A 45 -0.35 18.55 -0.36
CA ALA A 45 1.00 18.98 -0.66
C ALA A 45 1.01 19.79 -1.97
N ILE A 46 2.18 20.31 -2.33
CA ILE A 46 2.41 20.84 -3.67
C ILE A 46 3.17 19.77 -4.45
N VAL A 47 2.67 19.45 -5.64
CA VAL A 47 3.33 18.52 -6.55
C VAL A 47 3.95 19.33 -7.66
N PHE A 48 5.24 19.09 -7.94
CA PHE A 48 5.97 19.78 -9.00
C PHE A 48 6.71 18.79 -9.89
N CYS A 49 6.86 19.13 -11.17
CA CYS A 49 7.56 18.34 -12.17
C CYS A 49 8.89 18.99 -12.49
N ARG A 50 10.00 18.32 -12.18
CA ARG A 50 11.37 18.77 -12.49
C ARG A 50 11.65 18.87 -14.00
N GLY A 51 10.95 18.10 -14.82
CA GLY A 51 11.19 18.05 -16.27
C GLY A 51 10.62 19.24 -17.06
N CYS A 52 9.45 19.75 -16.67
CA CYS A 52 8.79 20.86 -17.39
C CYS A 52 8.43 22.07 -16.51
N GLY A 53 8.72 22.04 -15.21
CA GLY A 53 8.38 23.11 -14.27
C GLY A 53 6.89 23.22 -13.92
N TYR A 54 6.04 22.29 -14.37
CA TYR A 54 4.63 22.27 -13.98
C TYR A 54 4.48 22.03 -12.48
N HIS A 55 3.63 22.80 -11.81
CA HIS A 55 3.30 22.59 -10.40
C HIS A 55 1.81 22.77 -10.17
N CYS A 56 1.28 22.10 -9.16
CA CYS A 56 -0.13 22.14 -8.79
C CYS A 56 -0.34 21.70 -7.34
N GLN A 57 -1.47 22.07 -6.76
CA GLN A 57 -1.87 21.56 -5.45
C GLN A 57 -2.41 20.14 -5.59
N GLY A 58 -1.86 19.21 -4.81
CA GLY A 58 -2.25 17.82 -4.88
C GLY A 58 -1.30 16.92 -4.09
N ARG A 59 -1.34 15.62 -4.40
CA ARG A 59 -0.42 14.64 -3.81
C ARG A 59 0.00 13.66 -4.89
N ILE A 60 1.18 13.05 -4.74
CA ILE A 60 1.55 11.95 -5.63
C ILE A 60 0.71 10.72 -5.26
N LYS A 61 0.16 10.07 -6.29
CA LYS A 61 -0.65 8.85 -6.15
C LYS A 61 0.18 7.75 -5.50
N LEU A 62 -0.27 7.25 -4.35
CA LEU A 62 0.30 6.07 -3.70
C LEU A 62 -0.79 5.02 -3.53
N LYS A 63 -0.43 3.75 -3.73
CA LYS A 63 -1.31 2.63 -3.38
C LYS A 63 -1.36 2.49 -1.86
N CYS A 64 -2.54 2.62 -1.28
CA CYS A 64 -2.74 2.35 0.14
C CYS A 64 -2.82 0.83 0.37
N GLN A 65 -2.09 0.33 1.37
CA GLN A 65 -2.13 -1.10 1.70
C GLN A 65 -3.46 -1.53 2.33
N GLN A 66 -4.14 -0.62 3.04
CA GLN A 66 -5.44 -0.89 3.65
C GLN A 66 -6.61 -0.68 2.66
N HIS A 67 -6.46 0.27 1.73
CA HIS A 67 -7.51 0.67 0.79
C HIS A 67 -6.97 0.70 -0.66
N PRO A 68 -6.68 -0.46 -1.27
CA PRO A 68 -6.02 -0.53 -2.58
C PRO A 68 -6.88 -0.01 -3.73
N HIS A 69 -8.20 0.01 -3.57
CA HIS A 69 -9.16 0.44 -4.60
C HIS A 69 -9.62 1.90 -4.46
N VAL A 70 -9.18 2.60 -3.42
CA VAL A 70 -9.54 4.00 -3.22
C VAL A 70 -8.58 4.90 -3.99
N THR A 71 -9.13 5.81 -4.79
CA THR A 71 -8.38 6.85 -5.50
C THR A 71 -8.97 8.21 -5.15
N PHE A 72 -8.13 9.20 -4.92
CA PHE A 72 -8.56 10.56 -4.59
C PHE A 72 -8.46 11.48 -5.82
N LEU A 73 -9.34 12.47 -5.89
CA LEU A 73 -9.40 13.42 -7.01
C LEU A 73 -8.10 14.22 -7.21
N PHE A 74 -7.40 14.53 -6.11
CA PHE A 74 -6.16 15.32 -6.12
C PHE A 74 -4.88 14.46 -6.18
N ASP A 75 -5.02 13.15 -6.42
CA ASP A 75 -3.87 12.26 -6.53
C ASP A 75 -3.37 12.22 -7.98
N ILE A 76 -2.13 12.66 -8.17
CA ILE A 76 -1.49 12.81 -9.47
C ILE A 76 -0.60 11.60 -9.73
N ALA A 77 -0.91 10.85 -10.79
CA ALA A 77 -0.13 9.68 -11.19
C ALA A 77 1.05 10.04 -12.12
N GLN A 78 0.87 11.06 -12.94
CA GLN A 78 1.85 11.51 -13.94
C GLN A 78 1.68 13.01 -14.22
N CYS A 79 2.73 13.64 -14.73
CA CYS A 79 2.67 15.06 -15.06
C CYS A 79 1.68 15.28 -16.22
N PRO A 80 0.75 16.24 -16.15
CA PRO A 80 -0.20 16.50 -17.25
C PRO A 80 0.44 17.09 -18.50
N LYS A 81 1.68 17.61 -18.40
CA LYS A 81 2.43 18.15 -19.55
C LYS A 81 3.39 17.13 -20.15
N CYS A 82 4.20 16.48 -19.32
CA CYS A 82 5.20 15.51 -19.78
C CYS A 82 4.63 14.09 -19.96
N TYR A 83 3.48 13.79 -19.37
CA TYR A 83 2.92 12.44 -19.25
C TYR A 83 3.84 11.42 -18.57
N THR A 84 4.85 11.91 -17.84
CA THR A 84 5.87 11.11 -17.16
C THR A 84 5.74 11.27 -15.65
N SER A 85 5.93 10.17 -14.92
CA SER A 85 5.95 10.12 -13.44
C SER A 85 7.35 10.26 -12.83
N VAL A 86 8.40 10.01 -13.62
CA VAL A 86 9.81 9.98 -13.19
C VAL A 86 10.28 11.31 -12.57
N TYR A 87 9.76 12.43 -13.04
CA TYR A 87 10.20 13.77 -12.63
C TYR A 87 9.24 14.45 -11.64
N LEU A 88 8.25 13.74 -11.11
CA LEU A 88 7.28 14.28 -10.16
C LEU A 88 7.77 14.15 -8.73
N ASP A 89 7.72 15.26 -7.99
CA ASP A 89 8.02 15.29 -6.55
C ASP A 89 6.91 15.97 -5.75
N GLU A 90 6.77 15.55 -4.50
CA GLU A 90 5.88 16.14 -3.52
C GLU A 90 6.66 17.00 -2.52
N HIS A 91 6.19 18.23 -2.29
CA HIS A 91 6.70 19.12 -1.26
C HIS A 91 5.60 19.39 -0.21
N ARG A 92 5.83 18.93 1.03
CA ARG A 92 4.96 19.21 2.17
C ARG A 92 5.36 20.56 2.77
N GLN A 93 4.44 21.51 2.79
CA GLN A 93 4.60 22.70 3.61
C GLN A 93 4.41 22.27 5.07
N GLY A 94 5.50 22.30 5.84
CA GLY A 94 5.53 21.97 7.27
C GLY A 94 4.95 23.07 8.14
#